data_AF-C0LE04-F1
#
_entry.id   AF-C0LE04-F1
#
_cell.length_a   1.000
_cell.length_b   1.000
_cell.length_c   1.000
_cell.angle_alpha   90.00
_cell.angle_beta   90.00
_cell.angle_gamma   90.00
#
_symmetry.space_group_name_H-M   'P 1'
#
loop_
_entity.id
_entity.type
_entity.pdbx_description
1 polymer ?
#
loop_
_entity_poly.entity_id
_entity_poly.type
_entity_poly.pdbx_seq_one_letter_code
_entity_poly.pdbx_strand_id
1 'polypeptide(L)'
;MTMKALVIATLALLGSAAANAAEADQQALVQQGEYLARAGDCVACHTAKDGKPFAGGLPMETPIGVIYSTNITPDKTGIGDYSFEDFDKAVRHGVAKGGSTLYPAMPFPSYARVSDADMQALYAYFMKGVAPVARDNQDSDIPWPLSMRWPLSIWRWMFAPSVETPAPAAGSDPVISRGAYLVEGLGHCGACHTPRALTMQEK
;
A
#
# COMPACT_ATOMS: atom_id res chain seq x y z
N MET A 1 -39.32 -37.71 -12.05
CA MET A 1 -38.27 -37.00 -11.26
C MET A 1 -38.88 -36.66 -9.91
N THR A 2 -38.36 -37.20 -8.80
CA THR A 2 -38.95 -36.98 -7.47
C THR A 2 -38.67 -35.55 -7.01
N MET A 3 -39.58 -34.95 -6.24
CA MET A 3 -39.47 -33.58 -5.73
C MET A 3 -38.14 -33.32 -4.99
N LYS A 4 -37.58 -34.36 -4.34
CA LYS A 4 -36.24 -34.35 -3.72
C LYS A 4 -35.10 -34.15 -4.72
N ALA A 5 -35.14 -34.80 -5.89
CA ALA A 5 -34.10 -34.66 -6.91
C ALA A 5 -34.12 -33.25 -7.53
N LEU A 6 -35.30 -32.65 -7.66
CA LEU A 6 -35.43 -31.27 -8.13
C LEU A 6 -34.83 -30.29 -7.12
N VAL A 7 -35.16 -30.41 -5.82
CA VAL A 7 -34.63 -29.54 -4.75
C VAL A 7 -33.11 -29.63 -4.62
N ILE A 8 -32.53 -30.84 -4.69
CA ILE A 8 -31.07 -31.02 -4.61
C ILE A 8 -30.37 -30.38 -5.82
N ALA A 9 -30.94 -30.52 -7.02
CA ALA A 9 -30.40 -29.89 -8.22
C ALA A 9 -30.44 -28.35 -8.11
N THR A 10 -31.55 -27.76 -7.64
CA THR A 10 -31.64 -26.30 -7.47
C THR A 10 -30.66 -25.76 -6.42
N LEU A 11 -30.51 -26.44 -5.27
CA LEU A 11 -29.54 -26.04 -4.25
C LEU A 11 -28.09 -26.13 -4.76
N ALA A 12 -27.75 -27.16 -5.54
CA ALA A 12 -26.41 -27.30 -6.13
C ALA A 12 -26.11 -26.19 -7.14
N LEU A 13 -27.07 -25.87 -8.03
CA LEU A 13 -26.95 -24.77 -8.99
C LEU A 13 -26.80 -23.39 -8.32
N LEU A 14 -27.57 -23.13 -7.25
CA LEU A 14 -27.47 -21.89 -6.48
C LEU A 14 -26.11 -21.78 -5.75
N GLY A 15 -25.61 -22.88 -5.19
CA GLY A 15 -24.30 -22.92 -4.53
C GLY A 15 -23.14 -22.66 -5.50
N SER A 16 -23.17 -23.27 -6.68
CA SER A 16 -22.15 -23.03 -7.72
C SER A 16 -22.17 -21.60 -8.26
N ALA A 17 -23.35 -21.00 -8.43
CA ALA A 17 -23.46 -19.61 -8.89
C ALA A 17 -22.88 -18.61 -7.88
N ALA A 18 -23.16 -18.80 -6.58
CA ALA A 18 -22.64 -17.94 -5.51
C ALA A 18 -21.11 -18.02 -5.38
N ALA A 19 -20.53 -19.23 -5.52
CA ALA A 19 -19.07 -19.41 -5.48
C ALA A 19 -18.37 -18.72 -6.65
N ASN A 20 -18.90 -18.84 -7.88
CA ASN A 20 -18.35 -18.17 -9.05
C ASN A 20 -18.43 -16.64 -8.92
N ALA A 21 -19.52 -16.10 -8.36
CA ALA A 21 -19.65 -14.67 -8.11
C ALA A 21 -18.60 -14.16 -7.10
N ALA A 22 -18.41 -14.88 -5.99
CA ALA A 22 -17.42 -14.51 -4.99
C ALA A 22 -15.97 -14.56 -5.53
N GLU A 23 -15.66 -15.54 -6.38
CA GLU A 23 -14.36 -15.65 -7.04
C GLU A 23 -14.14 -14.50 -8.04
N ALA A 24 -15.17 -14.13 -8.80
CA ALA A 24 -15.13 -12.99 -9.71
C ALA A 24 -14.91 -11.66 -8.96
N ASP A 25 -15.62 -11.45 -7.84
CA ASP A 25 -15.46 -10.26 -7.00
C ASP A 25 -14.05 -10.18 -6.41
N GLN A 26 -13.51 -11.30 -5.94
CA GLN A 26 -12.14 -11.38 -5.44
C GLN A 26 -11.11 -11.08 -6.54
N GLN A 27 -11.32 -11.61 -7.74
CA GLN A 27 -10.44 -11.36 -8.87
C GLN A 27 -10.47 -9.89 -9.30
N ALA A 28 -11.65 -9.26 -9.30
CA ALA A 28 -11.80 -7.83 -9.57
C ALA A 28 -11.08 -6.98 -8.52
N LEU A 29 -11.17 -7.37 -7.24
CA LEU A 29 -10.46 -6.70 -6.15
C LEU A 29 -8.94 -6.77 -6.33
N VAL A 30 -8.40 -7.95 -6.69
CA VAL A 30 -6.98 -8.14 -6.98
C VAL A 30 -6.53 -7.32 -8.19
N GLN A 31 -7.33 -7.26 -9.26
CA GLN A 31 -7.03 -6.44 -10.44
C GLN A 31 -7.03 -4.94 -10.13
N GLN A 32 -7.97 -4.46 -9.32
CA GLN A 32 -7.98 -3.09 -8.83
C GLN A 32 -6.71 -2.80 -8.02
N GLY A 33 -6.33 -3.72 -7.12
CA GLY A 33 -5.09 -3.59 -6.35
C GLY A 33 -3.84 -3.55 -7.22
N GLU A 34 -3.79 -4.37 -8.28
CA GLU A 34 -2.69 -4.34 -9.25
C GLU A 34 -2.60 -2.98 -9.96
N TYR A 35 -3.75 -2.45 -10.40
CA TYR A 35 -3.83 -1.13 -11.02
C TYR A 35 -3.30 -0.03 -10.08
N LEU A 36 -3.74 -0.05 -8.82
CA LEU A 36 -3.32 0.91 -7.81
C LEU A 36 -1.83 0.78 -7.47
N ALA A 37 -1.31 -0.44 -7.37
CA ALA A 37 0.12 -0.69 -7.09
C ALA A 37 1.01 -0.16 -8.22
N ARG A 38 0.52 -0.22 -9.47
CA ARG A 38 1.18 0.42 -10.62
C ARG A 38 1.05 1.95 -10.59
N ALA A 39 -0.14 2.46 -10.27
CA ALA A 39 -0.38 3.91 -10.17
C ALA A 39 0.44 4.58 -9.06
N GLY A 40 0.69 3.85 -7.96
CA GLY A 40 1.53 4.29 -6.85
C GLY A 40 3.01 3.93 -6.97
N ASP A 41 3.42 3.40 -8.13
CA ASP A 41 4.79 3.01 -8.47
C ASP A 41 5.48 2.11 -7.43
N CYS A 42 4.71 1.24 -6.76
CA CYS A 42 5.23 0.41 -5.66
C CYS A 42 6.38 -0.49 -6.14
N VAL A 43 6.33 -0.94 -7.40
CA VAL A 43 7.35 -1.82 -7.99
C VAL A 43 8.69 -1.12 -8.17
N ALA A 44 8.71 0.18 -8.49
CA ALA A 44 9.96 0.90 -8.71
C ALA A 44 10.76 1.02 -7.41
N CYS A 45 10.09 1.34 -6.29
CA CYS A 45 10.74 1.49 -4.99
C CYS A 45 11.06 0.14 -4.34
N HIS A 46 10.15 -0.84 -4.43
CA HIS A 46 10.30 -2.13 -3.76
C HIS A 46 10.97 -3.19 -4.64
N THR A 47 11.80 -2.82 -5.61
CA THR A 47 12.55 -3.77 -6.43
C THR A 47 14.00 -3.32 -6.57
N ALA A 48 14.94 -4.12 -6.08
CA ALA A 48 16.37 -3.89 -6.31
C ALA A 48 16.72 -3.99 -7.80
N LYS A 49 17.85 -3.40 -8.19
CA LYS A 49 18.46 -3.64 -9.50
C LYS A 49 18.68 -5.15 -9.69
N ASP A 50 18.17 -5.71 -10.78
CA ASP A 50 18.21 -7.15 -11.09
C ASP A 50 17.49 -8.04 -10.05
N GLY A 51 16.68 -7.43 -9.17
CA GLY A 51 15.87 -8.11 -8.16
C GLY A 51 14.54 -8.64 -8.70
N LYS A 52 13.87 -9.46 -7.89
CA LYS A 52 12.48 -9.87 -8.17
C LYS A 52 11.53 -8.72 -7.82
N PRO A 53 10.42 -8.54 -8.58
CA PRO A 53 9.43 -7.51 -8.29
C PRO A 53 8.98 -7.55 -6.83
N PHE A 54 8.91 -6.38 -6.20
CA PHE A 54 8.42 -6.18 -4.82
C PHE A 54 9.28 -6.79 -3.69
N ALA A 55 10.40 -7.44 -4.02
CA ALA A 55 11.28 -8.09 -3.05
C ALA A 55 12.25 -7.12 -2.33
N GLY A 56 12.03 -5.81 -2.41
CA GLY A 56 12.79 -4.78 -1.71
C GLY A 56 14.23 -4.58 -2.16
N GLY A 57 15.04 -4.02 -1.28
CA GLY A 57 16.49 -3.87 -1.38
C GLY A 57 16.99 -2.88 -2.42
N LEU A 58 16.13 -1.96 -2.87
CA LEU A 58 16.59 -0.79 -3.62
C LEU A 58 17.33 0.16 -2.67
N PRO A 59 18.59 0.53 -2.95
CA PRO A 59 19.31 1.52 -2.15
C PRO A 59 18.78 2.93 -2.45
N MET A 60 18.47 3.67 -1.40
CA MET A 60 18.09 5.08 -1.41
C MET A 60 19.15 5.86 -0.67
N GLU A 61 20.02 6.51 -1.43
CA GLU A 61 21.09 7.36 -0.93
C GLU A 61 20.52 8.58 -0.20
N THR A 62 20.97 8.82 1.03
CA THR A 62 20.68 10.04 1.77
C THR A 62 21.97 10.68 2.27
N PRO A 63 21.98 11.98 2.61
CA PRO A 63 23.17 12.64 3.16
C PRO A 63 23.73 12.02 4.45
N ILE A 64 22.96 11.15 5.11
CA ILE A 64 23.30 10.54 6.40
C ILE A 64 23.48 9.02 6.34
N GLY A 65 23.47 8.43 5.13
CA GLY A 65 23.60 6.99 4.91
C GLY A 65 22.55 6.43 3.95
N VAL A 66 22.64 5.14 3.65
CA VAL A 66 21.74 4.47 2.70
C VAL A 66 20.56 3.85 3.44
N ILE A 67 19.35 4.06 2.91
CA ILE A 67 18.14 3.35 3.32
C ILE A 67 17.82 2.32 2.25
N TYR A 68 17.45 1.10 2.63
CA TYR A 68 17.04 0.07 1.69
C TYR A 68 15.53 -0.11 1.73
N SER A 69 14.89 -0.27 0.56
CA SER A 69 13.46 -0.59 0.51
C SER A 69 13.19 -2.00 1.06
N THR A 70 11.98 -2.22 1.56
CA THR A 70 11.61 -3.51 2.18
C THR A 70 11.00 -4.48 1.18
N ASN A 71 11.08 -5.77 1.46
CA ASN A 71 10.30 -6.81 0.81
C ASN A 71 8.81 -6.64 1.18
N ILE A 72 7.95 -6.45 0.17
CA ILE A 72 6.49 -6.33 0.34
C ILE A 72 5.74 -7.46 -0.38
N THR A 73 6.43 -8.54 -0.70
CA THR A 73 5.79 -9.79 -1.17
C THR A 73 5.08 -10.49 0.00
N PRO A 74 4.14 -11.43 -0.27
CA PRO A 74 3.45 -12.16 0.79
C PRO A 74 4.30 -13.27 1.43
N ASP A 75 5.62 -13.26 1.22
CA ASP A 75 6.54 -14.13 1.95
C ASP A 75 6.67 -13.67 3.41
N LYS A 76 7.03 -14.59 4.32
CA LYS A 76 7.24 -14.28 5.75
C LYS A 76 8.37 -13.28 6.01
N THR A 77 9.35 -13.21 5.11
CA THR A 77 10.42 -12.20 5.13
C THR A 77 9.97 -10.82 4.62
N GLY A 78 8.79 -10.75 4.00
CA GLY A 78 8.10 -9.54 3.58
C GLY A 78 6.89 -9.23 4.45
N ILE A 79 5.71 -9.09 3.84
CA ILE A 79 4.45 -8.77 4.53
C ILE A 79 3.54 -9.99 4.74
N GLY A 80 4.03 -11.21 4.57
CA GLY A 80 3.24 -12.43 4.66
C GLY A 80 2.49 -12.61 5.99
N ASP A 81 3.03 -12.05 7.09
CA ASP A 81 2.40 -12.10 8.41
C ASP A 81 1.62 -10.80 8.76
N TYR A 82 1.53 -9.82 7.85
CA TYR A 82 0.79 -8.57 8.13
C TYR A 82 -0.71 -8.83 8.07
N SER A 83 -1.45 -8.32 9.07
CA SER A 83 -2.89 -8.14 8.90
C SER A 83 -3.18 -6.97 7.95
N PHE A 84 -4.45 -6.82 7.56
CA PHE A 84 -4.87 -5.63 6.80
C PHE A 84 -4.56 -4.34 7.57
N GLU A 85 -4.82 -4.32 8.88
CA GLU A 85 -4.56 -3.16 9.73
C GLU A 85 -3.07 -2.84 9.86
N ASP A 86 -2.19 -3.85 9.88
CA ASP A 86 -0.75 -3.64 9.85
C ASP A 86 -0.29 -3.04 8.51
N PHE A 87 -0.84 -3.55 7.40
CA PHE A 87 -0.57 -3.03 6.06
C PHE A 87 -1.05 -1.57 5.93
N ASP A 88 -2.25 -1.30 6.41
CA ASP A 88 -2.86 0.03 6.39
C ASP A 88 -2.05 1.06 7.20
N LYS A 89 -1.63 0.67 8.41
CA LYS A 89 -0.73 1.48 9.25
C LYS A 89 0.60 1.76 8.57
N ALA A 90 1.16 0.78 7.87
CA ALA A 90 2.42 0.98 7.17
C ALA A 90 2.26 1.98 6.01
N VAL A 91 1.25 1.77 5.17
CA VAL A 91 1.07 2.53 3.93
C VAL A 91 0.55 3.95 4.17
N ARG A 92 -0.53 4.11 4.95
CA ARG A 92 -1.18 5.42 5.14
C ARG A 92 -0.69 6.18 6.37
N HIS A 93 -0.27 5.46 7.41
CA HIS A 93 0.12 6.09 8.67
C HIS A 93 1.64 6.15 8.90
N GLY A 94 2.45 5.52 8.04
CA GLY A 94 3.90 5.50 8.18
C GLY A 94 4.40 4.70 9.39
N VAL A 95 3.66 3.68 9.83
CA VAL A 95 3.98 2.85 11.00
C VAL A 95 4.18 1.40 10.57
N ALA A 96 5.41 0.90 10.62
CA ALA A 96 5.71 -0.50 10.32
C ALA A 96 5.08 -1.45 11.35
N LYS A 97 4.96 -2.72 10.97
CA LYS A 97 4.65 -3.80 11.92
C LYS A 97 5.71 -3.82 13.03
N GLY A 98 5.27 -3.78 14.28
CA GLY A 98 6.13 -3.55 15.46
C GLY A 98 6.19 -2.11 15.96
N GLY A 99 5.54 -1.16 15.27
CA GLY A 99 5.28 0.19 15.78
C GLY A 99 6.36 1.23 15.47
N SER A 100 7.46 0.85 14.82
CA SER A 100 8.48 1.81 14.40
C SER A 100 7.97 2.70 13.27
N THR A 101 8.26 4.00 13.35
CA THR A 101 7.99 4.94 12.26
C THR A 101 8.86 4.62 11.05
N LEU A 102 8.24 4.61 9.87
CA LEU A 102 8.92 4.48 8.57
C LEU A 102 9.76 5.73 8.27
N TYR A 103 10.83 5.55 7.50
CA TYR A 103 11.56 6.70 6.99
C TYR A 103 10.69 7.48 5.99
N PRO A 104 10.87 8.81 5.89
CA PRO A 104 10.12 9.66 4.95
C PRO A 104 10.31 9.32 3.47
N ALA A 105 11.25 8.42 3.15
CA ALA A 105 11.40 7.85 1.82
C ALA A 105 10.12 7.10 1.36
N MET A 106 9.34 6.54 2.29
CA MET A 106 8.01 6.03 2.00
C MET A 106 7.01 7.21 2.03
N PRO A 107 6.28 7.51 0.95
CA PRO A 107 5.42 8.69 0.84
C PRO A 107 4.05 8.48 1.52
N PHE A 108 4.06 8.00 2.77
CA PHE A 108 2.84 7.81 3.57
C PHE A 108 1.99 9.08 3.73
N PRO A 109 2.52 10.33 3.76
CA PRO A 109 1.66 11.52 3.83
C PRO A 109 0.77 11.68 2.60
N SER A 110 1.29 11.38 1.40
CA SER A 110 0.49 11.37 0.17
C SER A 110 -0.52 10.21 0.19
N TYR A 111 -0.08 9.02 0.64
CA TYR A 111 -0.95 7.84 0.70
C TYR A 111 -2.06 7.93 1.75
N ALA A 112 -2.00 8.86 2.70
CA ALA A 112 -3.07 9.13 3.66
C ALA A 112 -4.42 9.45 2.99
N ARG A 113 -4.41 9.86 1.71
CA ARG A 113 -5.61 10.14 0.90
C ARG A 113 -6.28 8.90 0.32
N VAL A 114 -5.60 7.76 0.31
CA VAL A 114 -6.11 6.52 -0.30
C VAL A 114 -7.31 5.99 0.48
N SER A 115 -8.37 5.65 -0.25
CA SER A 115 -9.63 5.16 0.31
C SER A 115 -9.46 3.80 0.95
N ASP A 116 -10.29 3.49 1.93
CA ASP A 116 -10.27 2.18 2.59
C ASP A 116 -10.52 1.04 1.58
N ALA A 117 -11.38 1.26 0.59
CA ALA A 117 -11.67 0.29 -0.47
C ALA A 117 -10.44 0.03 -1.35
N ASP A 118 -9.72 1.09 -1.75
CA ASP A 118 -8.50 0.96 -2.54
C ASP A 118 -7.34 0.37 -1.71
N MET A 119 -7.29 0.65 -0.41
CA MET A 119 -6.35 0.00 0.51
C MET A 119 -6.61 -1.52 0.64
N GLN A 120 -7.87 -1.93 0.72
CA GLN A 120 -8.24 -3.35 0.72
C GLN A 120 -7.88 -4.02 -0.61
N ALA A 121 -8.08 -3.32 -1.73
CA ALA A 121 -7.69 -3.80 -3.06
C ALA A 121 -6.17 -4.01 -3.15
N LEU A 122 -5.38 -3.00 -2.73
CA LEU A 122 -3.92 -3.09 -2.65
C LEU A 122 -3.47 -4.28 -1.79
N TYR A 123 -4.03 -4.43 -0.59
CA TYR A 123 -3.71 -5.55 0.29
C TYR A 123 -4.06 -6.90 -0.36
N ALA A 124 -5.24 -7.01 -0.98
CA ALA A 124 -5.64 -8.22 -1.70
C ALA A 124 -4.66 -8.56 -2.83
N TYR A 125 -4.21 -7.56 -3.60
CA TYR A 125 -3.21 -7.76 -4.64
C TYR A 125 -1.87 -8.24 -4.09
N PHE A 126 -1.33 -7.61 -3.04
CA PHE A 126 -0.08 -8.08 -2.48
C PHE A 126 -0.18 -9.47 -1.84
N MET A 127 -1.30 -9.79 -1.21
CA MET A 127 -1.46 -11.09 -0.55
C MET A 127 -1.80 -12.25 -1.50
N LYS A 128 -2.39 -11.96 -2.67
CA LYS A 128 -2.92 -13.00 -3.56
C LYS A 128 -2.45 -12.89 -5.01
N GLY A 129 -2.10 -11.69 -5.49
CA GLY A 129 -1.65 -11.42 -6.85
C GLY A 129 -0.13 -11.40 -7.01
N VAL A 130 0.62 -11.12 -5.93
CA VAL A 130 2.10 -11.05 -5.96
C VAL A 130 2.72 -12.40 -5.61
N ALA A 131 3.72 -12.82 -6.38
CA ALA A 131 4.49 -14.03 -6.08
C ALA A 131 5.36 -13.84 -4.82
N PRO A 132 5.35 -14.78 -3.85
CA PRO A 132 6.19 -14.68 -2.66
C PRO A 132 7.67 -14.81 -3.02
N VAL A 133 8.50 -13.99 -2.38
CA VAL A 133 9.96 -14.04 -2.52
C VAL A 133 10.58 -14.04 -1.13
N ALA A 134 11.23 -15.14 -0.77
CA ALA A 134 12.04 -15.24 0.44
C ALA A 134 13.32 -14.41 0.30
N ARG A 135 13.33 -13.24 0.94
CA ARG A 135 14.48 -12.33 1.01
C ARG A 135 14.34 -11.43 2.23
N ASP A 136 15.30 -11.53 3.13
CA ASP A 136 15.37 -10.68 4.31
C ASP A 136 15.60 -9.21 3.93
N ASN A 137 15.00 -8.32 4.72
CA ASN A 137 15.23 -6.88 4.61
C ASN A 137 16.67 -6.55 5.03
N GLN A 138 17.26 -5.58 4.32
CA GLN A 138 18.56 -5.03 4.68
C GLN A 138 18.36 -3.82 5.62
N ASP A 139 19.14 -3.78 6.69
CA ASP A 139 19.18 -2.63 7.59
C ASP A 139 19.78 -1.39 6.92
N SER A 140 19.44 -0.19 7.41
CA SER A 140 20.05 1.03 6.90
C SER A 140 21.50 1.18 7.34
N ASP A 141 22.31 1.82 6.50
CA ASP A 141 23.71 2.13 6.80
C ASP A 141 23.86 3.45 7.58
N ILE A 142 22.74 4.00 8.07
CA ILE A 142 22.72 5.25 8.83
C ILE A 142 23.37 5.00 10.21
N PRO A 143 24.46 5.70 10.56
CA PRO A 143 25.14 5.46 11.81
C PRO A 143 24.29 5.92 13.00
N TRP A 144 24.45 5.23 14.12
CA TRP A 144 23.94 5.71 15.39
C TRP A 144 24.62 7.05 15.75
N PRO A 145 23.90 8.07 16.25
CA PRO A 145 22.50 8.08 16.70
C PRO A 145 21.46 8.48 15.62
N LEU A 146 21.88 8.77 14.39
CA LEU A 146 20.98 9.26 13.34
C LEU A 146 19.96 8.22 12.86
N SER A 147 20.22 6.93 13.09
CA SER A 147 19.30 5.84 12.79
C SER A 147 18.16 5.66 13.79
N MET A 148 18.14 6.40 14.91
CA MET A 148 17.07 6.31 15.92
C MET A 148 15.69 6.66 15.32
N ARG A 149 14.71 5.77 15.50
CA ARG A 149 13.33 5.96 14.99
C ARG A 149 12.40 6.78 15.88
N TRP A 150 12.74 6.97 17.16
CA TRP A 150 11.86 7.70 18.10
C TRP A 150 11.71 9.20 17.77
N PRO A 151 12.74 9.95 17.32
CA PRO A 151 12.56 11.36 16.94
C PRO A 151 11.65 11.48 15.72
N LEU A 152 11.80 10.57 14.74
CA LEU A 152 10.91 10.48 13.58
C LEU A 152 9.47 10.19 13.98
N SER A 153 9.26 9.46 15.08
CA SER A 153 7.91 9.17 15.58
C SER A 153 7.22 10.43 16.13
N ILE A 154 7.96 11.30 16.81
CA ILE A 154 7.45 12.61 17.26
C ILE A 154 7.17 13.50 16.05
N TRP A 155 8.10 13.55 15.09
CA TRP A 155 7.95 14.34 13.88
C TRP A 155 6.73 13.91 13.06
N ARG A 156 6.56 12.60 12.83
CA ARG A 156 5.39 12.04 12.16
C ARG A 156 4.10 12.38 12.90
N TRP A 157 4.06 12.25 14.23
CA TRP A 157 2.87 12.59 15.01
C TRP A 157 2.48 14.06 14.88
N MET A 158 3.46 14.97 14.77
CA MET A 158 3.21 16.41 14.66
C MET A 158 2.82 16.87 13.25
N PHE A 159 3.31 16.18 12.20
CA PHE A 159 3.23 16.70 10.83
C PHE A 159 2.64 15.76 9.79
N ALA A 160 2.46 14.47 10.09
CA ALA A 160 1.76 13.58 9.18
C ALA A 160 0.28 13.99 9.10
N PRO A 161 -0.31 14.07 7.90
CA PRO A 161 -1.72 14.36 7.76
C PRO A 161 -2.56 13.25 8.40
N SER A 162 -3.79 13.60 8.79
CA SER A 162 -4.80 12.59 9.09
C SER A 162 -5.09 11.76 7.84
N VAL A 163 -5.35 10.47 8.06
CA VAL A 163 -5.83 9.60 7.01
C VAL A 163 -7.27 9.95 6.71
N GLU A 164 -7.50 10.46 5.51
CA GLU A 164 -8.80 10.94 5.02
C GLU A 164 -8.78 10.96 3.50
N THR A 165 -9.80 10.37 2.87
CA THR A 165 -10.01 10.51 1.43
C THR A 165 -10.86 11.75 1.16
N PRO A 166 -10.30 12.79 0.52
CA PRO A 166 -11.05 14.01 0.26
C PRO A 166 -12.26 13.74 -0.62
N ALA A 167 -13.43 14.17 -0.18
CA ALA A 167 -14.63 14.12 -1.01
C ALA A 167 -14.50 15.12 -2.18
N PRO A 168 -14.92 14.73 -3.40
CA PRO A 168 -15.03 15.68 -4.51
C PRO A 168 -15.90 16.88 -4.11
N ALA A 169 -15.48 18.10 -4.48
CA ALA A 169 -16.31 19.28 -4.28
C ALA A 169 -17.65 19.14 -5.01
N ALA A 170 -18.73 19.66 -4.43
CA ALA A 170 -20.05 19.59 -5.04
C ALA A 170 -20.05 20.23 -6.45
N GLY A 171 -20.49 19.47 -7.45
CA GLY A 171 -20.49 19.92 -8.85
C GLY A 171 -19.13 19.84 -9.57
N SER A 172 -18.11 19.24 -8.95
CA SER A 172 -16.83 18.98 -9.63
C SER A 172 -16.97 17.90 -10.72
N ASP A 173 -16.18 18.05 -11.78
CA ASP A 173 -16.09 17.05 -12.85
C ASP A 173 -15.47 15.75 -12.30
N PRO A 174 -16.13 14.58 -12.43
CA PRO A 174 -15.63 13.30 -11.93
C PRO A 174 -14.24 12.93 -12.45
N VAL A 175 -13.89 13.31 -13.67
CA VAL A 175 -12.57 13.05 -14.26
C VAL A 175 -11.50 13.86 -13.55
N ILE A 176 -11.79 15.13 -13.24
CA ILE A 176 -10.87 16.01 -12.52
C ILE A 176 -10.70 15.53 -11.08
N SER A 177 -11.79 15.16 -10.40
CA SER A 177 -11.71 14.66 -9.02
C SER A 177 -10.93 13.34 -8.93
N ARG A 178 -11.10 12.46 -9.92
CA ARG A 178 -10.27 11.24 -10.04
C ARG A 178 -8.80 11.58 -10.31
N GLY A 179 -8.52 12.55 -11.18
CA GLY A 179 -7.17 13.02 -11.46
C GLY A 179 -6.47 13.53 -10.20
N ALA A 180 -7.15 14.38 -9.43
CA ALA A 180 -6.64 14.89 -8.14
C ALA A 180 -6.36 13.75 -7.16
N TYR A 181 -7.28 12.79 -7.02
CA TYR A 181 -7.09 11.62 -6.16
C TYR A 181 -5.82 10.81 -6.51
N LEU A 182 -5.57 10.59 -7.81
CA LEU A 182 -4.38 9.86 -8.25
C LEU A 182 -3.10 10.69 -8.07
N VAL A 183 -3.11 11.97 -8.42
CA VAL A 183 -1.93 12.85 -8.40
C VAL A 183 -1.51 13.21 -6.98
N GLU A 184 -2.47 13.50 -6.11
CA GLU A 184 -2.22 13.88 -4.71
C GLU A 184 -2.10 12.67 -3.77
N GLY A 185 -2.64 11.51 -4.19
CA GLY A 185 -2.60 10.26 -3.44
C GLY A 185 -1.44 9.36 -3.89
N LEU A 186 -1.77 8.25 -4.56
CA LEU A 186 -0.80 7.21 -4.92
C LEU A 186 0.33 7.71 -5.84
N GLY A 187 0.05 8.61 -6.77
CA GLY A 187 1.08 9.18 -7.64
C GLY A 187 2.04 10.12 -6.91
N HIS A 188 1.73 10.51 -5.65
CA HIS A 188 2.57 11.29 -4.74
C HIS A 188 3.28 12.48 -5.43
N CYS A 189 2.63 13.11 -6.42
CA CYS A 189 3.25 14.13 -7.25
C CYS A 189 3.54 15.39 -6.42
N GLY A 190 2.69 15.65 -5.43
CA GLY A 190 2.86 16.73 -4.46
C GLY A 190 4.16 16.63 -3.66
N ALA A 191 4.71 15.42 -3.50
CA ALA A 191 5.99 15.26 -2.82
C ALA A 191 7.12 16.11 -3.45
N CYS A 192 7.07 16.38 -4.75
CA CYS A 192 8.07 17.23 -5.41
C CYS A 192 7.47 18.50 -6.04
N HIS A 193 6.18 18.47 -6.41
CA HIS A 193 5.53 19.56 -7.14
C HIS A 193 4.65 20.48 -6.27
N THR A 194 4.69 20.37 -4.95
CA THR A 194 4.10 21.37 -4.03
C THR A 194 5.15 22.00 -3.10
N PRO A 195 4.92 23.24 -2.62
CA PRO A 195 5.83 23.88 -1.68
C PRO A 195 5.96 23.10 -0.36
N ARG A 196 7.19 22.85 0.09
CA ARG A 196 7.44 22.27 1.42
C ARG A 196 7.25 23.32 2.52
N ALA A 197 6.81 22.88 3.69
CA ALA A 197 6.79 23.73 4.89
C ALA A 197 8.21 23.93 5.46
N LEU A 198 8.37 24.84 6.42
CA LEU A 198 9.68 25.20 7.00
C LEU A 198 10.42 23.99 7.61
N THR A 199 9.68 22.99 8.08
CA THR A 199 10.21 21.75 8.65
C THR A 199 10.27 20.59 7.63
N MET A 200 10.29 20.91 6.33
CA MET A 200 10.45 19.99 5.17
C MET A 200 9.32 18.97 4.93
N GLN A 201 8.23 19.01 5.70
CA GLN A 201 7.03 18.21 5.47
C GLN A 201 6.24 18.69 4.23
N GLU A 202 5.45 17.76 3.67
CA GLU A 202 4.46 18.05 2.64
C GLU A 202 3.39 18.99 3.18
N LYS A 203 2.87 19.85 2.30
CA LYS A 203 1.73 20.73 2.56
C LYS A 203 0.53 20.27 1.77
#